data_AF-A0A2Y9RWA5-F1
#
_entry.id   AF-A0A2Y9RWA5-F1
#
_cell.length_a   1.000
_cell.length_b   1.000
_cell.length_c   1.000
_cell.angle_alpha   90.00
_cell.angle_beta   90.00
_cell.angle_gamma   90.00
#
_symmetry.space_group_name_H-M   'P 1'
#
loop_
_entity.id
_entity.type
_entity.pdbx_description
1 polymer ?
#
loop_
_entity_poly.entity_id
_entity_poly.type
_entity_poly.pdbx_seq_one_letter_code
_entity_poly.pdbx_strand_id
1 'polypeptide(L)'
;MYIRLLAAAMAAARGEDEEEASEAQETPDHAIFRWLAISFASTHLTMTEPYRGGCQAQDYTGGMGIINGAKWKPRSGTINDFSYLHTNCLELSIYLGCDKFPHESELPREWENNKEALLTFMEQVHRGIKGVVTDEQGIPIANATISVSGINHGVKTASGGDYWRILNPGEYRVTAHAEGYTPSSKTCNVDYDIGATQCNFILARSNWKRIREIMAMNGNRPIPHIDPSRPMTPQQRRMQRRRLQYRLRMREQMRLRRLNATAP
;
A
#
# COMPACT_ATOMS: atom_id res chain seq x y z
N MET A 1 19.35 -6.56 24.41
CA MET A 1 17.99 -6.75 23.86
C MET A 1 17.84 -5.78 22.70
N TYR A 2 17.08 -6.10 21.66
CA TYR A 2 16.86 -5.15 20.55
C TYR A 2 15.63 -5.51 19.72
N ILE A 3 15.13 -4.54 18.97
CA ILE A 3 14.09 -4.74 17.97
C ILE A 3 14.74 -4.74 16.60
N ARG A 4 14.44 -5.79 15.82
CA ARG A 4 14.86 -5.90 14.44
C ARG A 4 13.79 -5.29 13.55
N LEU A 5 14.15 -4.20 12.88
CA LEU A 5 13.35 -3.59 11.82
C LEU A 5 13.33 -4.50 10.59
N LEU A 6 12.20 -4.46 9.89
CA LEU A 6 12.09 -5.04 8.57
C LEU A 6 13.08 -4.37 7.62
N ALA A 7 13.66 -5.16 6.72
CA ALA A 7 14.57 -4.67 5.69
C ALA A 7 14.19 -5.31 4.37
N ALA A 8 14.24 -4.57 3.28
CA ALA A 8 14.07 -5.18 1.97
C ALA A 8 15.29 -6.07 1.71
N ALA A 9 15.09 -7.38 1.57
CA ALA A 9 16.12 -8.27 1.05
C ALA A 9 16.27 -8.03 -0.47
N MET A 10 16.74 -6.85 -0.86
CA MET A 10 17.22 -6.65 -2.22
C MET A 10 18.53 -7.42 -2.35
N ALA A 11 18.55 -8.30 -3.35
CA ALA A 11 19.61 -9.26 -3.58
C ALA A 11 20.99 -8.59 -3.51
N ALA A 12 21.88 -9.18 -2.70
CA ALA A 12 23.30 -8.90 -2.66
C ALA A 12 23.98 -9.27 -3.99
N ALA A 13 23.69 -8.49 -5.04
CA ALA A 13 24.19 -8.70 -6.39
C ALA A 13 24.50 -7.38 -7.07
N ARG A 14 25.31 -6.54 -6.42
CA ARG A 14 26.23 -5.58 -7.04
C ARG A 14 27.09 -4.97 -5.93
N GLY A 15 28.40 -4.98 -6.15
CA GLY A 15 29.36 -4.34 -5.25
C GLY A 15 29.26 -2.83 -5.41
N GLU A 16 28.29 -2.24 -4.71
CA GLU A 16 28.07 -0.80 -4.64
C GLU A 16 28.37 -0.33 -3.20
N ASP A 17 28.87 0.91 -3.09
CA ASP A 17 29.52 1.50 -1.91
C ASP A 17 28.64 1.48 -0.65
N GLU A 18 29.26 1.41 0.54
CA GLU A 18 28.58 1.15 1.83
C GLU A 18 27.47 2.16 2.21
N GLU A 19 27.56 3.42 1.77
CA GLU A 19 26.50 4.43 1.97
C GLU A 19 25.31 4.23 1.02
N GLU A 20 25.55 3.90 -0.25
CA GLU A 20 24.51 3.67 -1.27
C GLU A 20 23.79 2.31 -1.04
N ALA A 21 24.53 1.32 -0.55
CA ALA A 21 23.99 0.05 -0.08
C ALA A 21 23.10 0.19 1.17
N SER A 22 23.27 1.27 1.96
CA SER A 22 22.49 1.51 3.18
C SER A 22 21.07 2.01 2.87
N GLU A 23 20.93 2.91 1.89
CA GLU A 23 19.62 3.36 1.37
C GLU A 23 18.91 2.23 0.60
N ALA A 24 19.65 1.40 -0.13
CA ALA A 24 19.10 0.28 -0.90
C ALA A 24 18.49 -0.86 -0.06
N GLN A 25 18.74 -0.88 1.25
CA GLN A 25 18.24 -1.91 2.18
C GLN A 25 17.02 -1.46 3.00
N GLU A 26 16.59 -0.21 2.86
CA GLU A 26 15.43 0.31 3.57
C GLU A 26 14.12 -0.04 2.86
N THR A 27 13.12 -0.43 3.65
CA THR A 27 11.76 -0.65 3.14
C THR A 27 11.11 0.69 2.82
N PRO A 28 10.17 0.75 1.87
CA PRO A 28 9.38 1.97 1.64
C PRO A 28 8.74 2.57 2.91
N ASP A 29 8.42 1.73 3.89
CA ASP A 29 7.85 2.10 5.20
C ASP A 29 8.91 2.22 6.33
N HIS A 30 10.18 2.47 6.01
CA HIS A 30 11.26 2.52 7.00
C HIS A 30 10.97 3.51 8.15
N ALA A 31 10.46 4.69 7.82
CA ALA A 31 10.14 5.73 8.81
C ALA A 31 9.10 5.28 9.85
N ILE A 32 8.07 4.54 9.44
CA ILE A 32 7.06 4.04 10.38
C ILE A 32 7.58 2.81 11.13
N PHE A 33 8.33 1.90 10.49
CA PHE A 33 8.97 0.80 11.20
C PHE A 33 9.91 1.29 12.30
N ARG A 34 10.71 2.32 12.02
CA ARG A 34 11.58 2.95 13.01
C ARG A 34 10.79 3.55 14.17
N TRP A 35 9.70 4.25 13.89
CA TRP A 35 8.80 4.78 14.93
C TRP A 35 8.22 3.66 15.81
N LEU A 36 7.66 2.62 15.19
CA LEU A 36 7.08 1.47 15.88
C LEU A 36 8.12 0.78 16.79
N ALA A 37 9.33 0.57 16.29
CA ALA A 37 10.39 0.00 17.10
C ALA A 37 10.80 0.91 18.26
N ILE A 38 11.00 2.21 18.01
CA ILE A 38 11.33 3.18 19.07
C ILE A 38 10.24 3.18 20.14
N SER A 39 8.95 3.12 19.76
CA SER A 39 7.83 3.15 20.71
C SER A 39 7.86 1.98 21.71
N PHE A 40 8.31 0.80 21.28
CA PHE A 40 8.48 -0.35 22.16
C PHE A 40 9.80 -0.27 22.93
N ALA A 41 10.91 0.05 22.26
CA ALA A 41 12.24 0.05 22.88
C ALA A 41 12.35 1.11 24.00
N SER A 42 11.78 2.30 23.80
CA SER A 42 11.85 3.40 24.76
C SER A 42 11.00 3.18 26.01
N THR A 43 9.97 2.32 25.92
CA THR A 43 9.06 1.99 27.03
C THR A 43 9.42 0.68 27.72
N HIS A 44 10.28 -0.14 27.10
CA HIS A 44 10.85 -1.33 27.73
C HIS A 44 11.94 -0.94 28.72
N LEU A 45 11.80 -1.39 29.98
CA LEU A 45 12.63 -0.90 31.10
C LEU A 45 14.14 -1.02 30.86
N THR A 46 14.58 -2.11 30.21
CA THR A 46 16.01 -2.41 30.06
C THR A 46 16.55 -2.37 28.63
N MET A 47 15.72 -2.04 27.62
CA MET A 47 16.13 -2.19 26.20
C MET A 47 16.94 -1.00 25.70
N THR A 48 16.71 0.18 26.28
CA THR A 48 17.42 1.43 25.99
C THR A 48 18.43 1.81 27.08
N GLU A 49 18.66 0.92 28.06
CA GLU A 49 19.66 1.15 29.10
C GLU A 49 21.09 1.09 28.53
N PRO A 50 21.85 2.20 28.53
CA PRO A 50 23.17 2.25 27.88
C PRO A 50 24.25 1.47 28.62
N TYR A 51 24.05 1.17 29.91
CA TYR A 51 25.01 0.43 30.75
C TYR A 51 24.78 -1.08 30.71
N ARG A 52 23.57 -1.53 30.36
CA ARG A 52 23.29 -2.93 30.03
C ARG A 52 23.70 -3.15 28.58
N GLY A 53 24.97 -3.47 28.38
CA GLY A 53 25.46 -3.92 27.08
C GLY A 53 24.58 -5.04 26.52
N GLY A 54 24.57 -5.17 25.19
CA GLY A 54 23.87 -6.27 24.53
C GLY A 54 24.31 -7.63 25.09
N CYS A 55 23.55 -8.68 24.76
CA CYS A 55 23.89 -10.07 25.14
C CYS A 55 25.24 -10.54 24.58
N GLN A 56 25.80 -9.77 23.64
CA GLN A 56 27.12 -9.95 23.06
C GLN A 56 27.97 -8.73 23.41
N ALA A 57 29.29 -8.92 23.51
CA ALA A 57 30.26 -7.88 23.87
C ALA A 57 30.29 -6.65 22.94
N GLN A 58 29.63 -6.72 21.78
CA GLN A 58 29.46 -5.59 20.85
C GLN A 58 28.00 -5.12 20.85
N ASP A 59 27.80 -3.84 21.14
CA ASP A 59 26.52 -3.16 20.96
C ASP A 59 26.34 -2.75 19.50
N TYR A 60 25.52 -3.51 18.77
CA TYR A 60 25.17 -3.20 17.37
C TYR A 60 24.01 -2.18 17.25
N THR A 61 23.38 -1.80 18.36
CA THR A 61 22.23 -0.87 18.37
C THR A 61 22.62 0.59 18.62
N GLY A 62 23.87 0.83 19.02
CA GLY A 62 24.35 2.17 19.37
C GLY A 62 23.53 2.80 20.49
N GLY A 63 23.10 1.99 21.48
CA GLY A 63 22.28 2.42 22.61
C GLY A 63 20.80 2.69 22.32
N MET A 64 20.34 2.58 21.07
CA MET A 64 18.95 2.88 20.71
C MET A 64 17.99 1.70 20.92
N GLY A 65 18.51 0.49 21.18
CA GLY A 65 17.68 -0.72 21.32
C GLY A 65 16.97 -1.18 20.03
N ILE A 66 17.33 -0.61 18.87
CA ILE A 66 16.77 -0.94 17.56
C ILE A 66 17.89 -1.22 16.55
N ILE A 67 17.64 -2.09 15.59
CA ILE A 67 18.60 -2.41 14.53
C ILE A 67 17.88 -2.78 13.23
N ASN A 68 18.44 -2.37 12.08
CA ASN A 68 17.95 -2.85 10.79
C ASN A 68 18.38 -4.32 10.58
N GLY A 69 17.41 -5.18 10.25
CA GLY A 69 17.65 -6.60 10.06
C GLY A 69 18.66 -6.97 8.98
N ALA A 70 18.66 -6.25 7.84
CA ALA A 70 19.63 -6.47 6.78
C ALA A 70 21.03 -6.00 7.19
N LYS A 71 21.12 -4.88 7.91
CA LYS A 71 22.40 -4.34 8.41
C LYS A 71 23.09 -5.27 9.42
N TRP A 72 22.33 -6.00 10.23
CA TRP A 72 22.90 -6.87 11.25
C TRP A 72 23.29 -8.25 10.72
N LYS A 73 22.30 -9.02 10.23
CA LYS A 73 22.46 -10.36 9.66
C LYS A 73 21.37 -10.57 8.61
N PRO A 74 21.64 -10.32 7.32
CA PRO A 74 20.65 -10.45 6.28
C PRO A 74 20.17 -11.91 6.21
N ARG A 75 18.85 -12.08 6.20
CA ARG A 75 18.17 -13.38 6.09
C ARG A 75 17.02 -13.21 5.12
N SER A 76 16.90 -14.13 4.18
CA SER A 76 15.79 -14.18 3.23
C SER A 76 14.74 -15.18 3.71
N GLY A 77 13.47 -14.95 3.36
CA GLY A 77 12.38 -15.86 3.71
C GLY A 77 11.97 -15.78 5.18
N THR A 78 12.12 -14.62 5.81
CA THR A 78 11.61 -14.41 7.17
C THR A 78 10.09 -14.21 7.17
N ILE A 79 9.44 -14.52 8.29
CA ILE A 79 8.00 -14.26 8.45
C ILE A 79 7.68 -12.76 8.36
N ASN A 80 8.56 -11.90 8.88
CA ASN A 80 8.40 -10.45 8.80
C ASN A 80 8.34 -9.97 7.34
N ASP A 81 9.24 -10.45 6.48
CA ASP A 81 9.25 -10.08 5.06
C ASP A 81 7.98 -10.60 4.36
N PHE A 82 7.53 -11.81 4.71
CA PHE A 82 6.30 -12.37 4.18
C PHE A 82 5.07 -11.52 4.57
N SER A 83 4.93 -11.17 5.84
CA SER A 83 3.84 -10.33 6.37
C SER A 83 3.77 -9.00 5.61
N TYR A 84 4.91 -8.33 5.40
CA TYR A 84 4.97 -7.05 4.69
C TYR A 84 4.71 -7.14 3.18
N LEU A 85 5.27 -8.15 2.50
CA LEU A 85 5.20 -8.24 1.03
C LEU A 85 3.89 -8.86 0.53
N HIS A 86 3.26 -9.70 1.33
CA HIS A 86 2.09 -10.49 0.91
C HIS A 86 0.80 -10.13 1.66
N THR A 87 0.86 -9.29 2.68
CA THR A 87 -0.32 -8.85 3.45
C THR A 87 -0.25 -7.34 3.72
N ASN A 88 -1.24 -6.80 4.44
CA ASN A 88 -1.21 -5.40 4.90
C ASN A 88 -0.47 -5.25 6.25
N CYS A 89 -0.03 -6.34 6.88
CA CYS A 89 0.51 -6.35 8.24
C CYS A 89 1.94 -5.82 8.27
N LEU A 90 2.20 -4.86 9.16
CA LEU A 90 3.54 -4.38 9.48
C LEU A 90 4.05 -5.12 10.73
N GLU A 91 4.98 -6.03 10.55
CA GLU A 91 5.46 -6.91 11.62
C GLU A 91 6.88 -6.58 12.06
N LEU A 92 7.12 -6.51 13.38
CA LEU A 92 8.44 -6.35 13.97
C LEU A 92 8.90 -7.64 14.66
N SER A 93 10.21 -7.86 14.66
CA SER A 93 10.86 -8.93 15.42
C SER A 93 11.47 -8.34 16.69
N ILE A 94 11.02 -8.78 17.86
CA ILE A 94 11.45 -8.25 19.16
C ILE A 94 12.26 -9.29 19.92
N TYR A 95 13.48 -8.95 20.34
CA TYR A 95 14.35 -9.81 21.13
C TYR A 95 14.40 -9.35 22.58
N LEU A 96 13.60 -10.03 23.40
CA LEU A 96 13.29 -9.67 24.79
C LEU A 96 14.41 -9.87 25.79
N GLY A 97 15.35 -10.78 25.53
CA GLY A 97 16.34 -11.18 26.53
C GLY A 97 17.53 -11.93 25.94
N CYS A 98 18.55 -12.10 26.77
CA CYS A 98 19.76 -12.85 26.43
C CYS A 98 19.59 -14.34 26.70
N ASP A 99 18.95 -14.66 27.81
CA ASP A 99 18.52 -16.02 28.08
C ASP A 99 17.30 -16.34 27.22
N LYS A 100 17.42 -17.39 26.41
CA LYS A 100 16.33 -17.87 25.57
C LYS A 100 15.29 -18.65 26.39
N PHE A 101 15.68 -19.16 27.55
CA PHE A 101 14.85 -19.99 28.40
C PHE A 101 15.10 -19.63 29.88
N PRO A 102 14.67 -18.42 30.31
CA PRO A 102 14.90 -17.95 31.67
C PRO A 102 14.20 -18.86 32.69
N HIS A 103 14.72 -18.87 33.92
CA HIS A 103 14.14 -19.66 35.00
C HIS A 103 12.77 -19.07 35.42
N GLU A 104 11.84 -19.90 35.92
CA GLU A 104 10.49 -19.48 36.32
C GLU A 104 10.49 -18.27 37.27
N SER A 105 11.47 -18.21 38.18
CA SER A 105 11.65 -17.11 39.14
C SER A 105 11.92 -15.75 38.50
N GLU A 106 12.38 -15.70 37.24
CA GLU A 106 12.68 -14.46 36.51
C GLU A 106 11.47 -13.95 35.71
N LEU A 107 10.47 -14.80 35.44
CA LEU A 107 9.30 -14.45 34.63
C LEU A 107 8.50 -13.25 35.17
N PRO A 108 8.26 -13.08 36.48
CA PRO A 108 7.57 -11.90 37.00
C PRO A 108 8.32 -10.59 36.68
N ARG A 109 9.65 -10.63 36.68
CA ARG A 109 10.48 -9.47 36.33
C ARG A 109 10.45 -9.20 34.84
N GLU A 110 10.54 -10.22 34.01
CA GLU A 110 10.45 -10.05 32.55
C GLU A 110 9.08 -9.53 32.11
N TRP A 111 8.01 -9.94 32.80
CA TRP A 111 6.69 -9.35 32.61
C TRP A 111 6.70 -7.84 32.89
N GLU A 112 7.21 -7.43 34.05
CA GLU A 112 7.24 -6.00 34.42
C GLU A 112 8.10 -5.17 33.46
N ASN A 113 9.22 -5.73 32.97
CA ASN A 113 10.06 -5.08 31.96
C ASN A 113 9.32 -4.79 30.65
N ASN A 114 8.36 -5.65 30.28
CA ASN A 114 7.70 -5.66 28.97
C ASN A 114 6.28 -5.12 28.96
N LYS A 115 5.61 -5.10 30.11
CA LYS A 115 4.17 -4.80 30.22
C LYS A 115 3.82 -3.48 29.54
N GLU A 116 4.51 -2.40 29.88
CA GLU A 116 4.24 -1.08 29.30
C GLU A 116 4.58 -1.01 27.81
N ALA A 117 5.69 -1.64 27.41
CA ALA A 117 6.10 -1.70 26.02
C ALA A 117 5.11 -2.44 25.12
N LEU A 118 4.54 -3.54 25.60
CA LEU A 118 3.50 -4.29 24.89
C LEU A 118 2.22 -3.47 24.74
N LEU A 119 1.78 -2.79 25.79
CA LEU A 119 0.59 -1.94 25.76
C LEU A 119 0.78 -0.77 24.79
N THR A 120 1.88 -0.02 24.94
CA THR A 120 2.23 1.11 24.07
C THR A 120 2.33 0.67 22.61
N PHE A 121 2.89 -0.52 22.34
CA PHE A 121 3.00 -1.05 20.99
C PHE A 121 1.64 -1.41 20.38
N MET A 122 0.74 -2.03 21.15
CA MET A 122 -0.63 -2.31 20.69
C MET A 122 -1.40 -1.03 20.36
N GLU A 123 -1.20 0.05 21.11
CA GLU A 123 -1.83 1.34 20.83
C GLU A 123 -1.40 1.95 19.48
N GLN A 124 -0.20 1.60 18.98
CA GLN A 124 0.28 2.13 17.70
C GLN A 124 -0.57 1.69 16.51
N VAL A 125 -1.35 0.60 16.62
CA VAL A 125 -2.27 0.14 15.58
C VAL A 125 -3.34 1.19 15.25
N HIS A 126 -3.61 2.11 16.18
CA HIS A 126 -4.58 3.17 16.02
C HIS A 126 -3.99 4.46 15.43
N ARG A 127 -2.76 4.46 14.89
CA ARG A 127 -2.17 5.62 14.21
C ARG A 127 -2.39 5.61 12.69
N GLY A 128 -2.10 6.74 12.06
CA GLY A 128 -2.17 6.90 10.61
C GLY A 128 -3.58 7.26 10.14
N ILE A 129 -4.00 6.66 9.03
CA ILE A 129 -5.31 6.88 8.41
C ILE A 129 -6.10 5.58 8.37
N LYS A 130 -7.42 5.70 8.49
CA LYS A 130 -8.37 4.60 8.25
C LYS A 130 -9.56 5.11 7.46
N GLY A 131 -10.28 4.22 6.80
CA GLY A 131 -11.49 4.64 6.09
C GLY A 131 -12.15 3.50 5.37
N VAL A 132 -13.19 3.83 4.62
CA VAL A 132 -13.93 2.90 3.77
C VAL A 132 -13.89 3.39 2.33
N VAL A 133 -13.70 2.46 1.40
CA VAL A 133 -13.81 2.68 -0.04
C VAL A 133 -15.16 2.15 -0.52
N THR A 134 -15.95 3.01 -1.13
CA THR A 134 -17.30 2.71 -1.63
C THR A 134 -17.46 3.14 -3.08
N ASP A 135 -18.48 2.61 -3.76
CA ASP A 135 -18.94 3.16 -5.03
C ASP A 135 -19.95 4.30 -4.81
N GLU A 136 -20.40 4.91 -5.91
CA GLU A 136 -21.40 6.01 -5.89
C GLU A 136 -22.75 5.59 -5.30
N GLN A 137 -23.01 4.28 -5.20
CA GLN A 137 -24.22 3.70 -4.62
C GLN A 137 -24.03 3.37 -3.12
N GLY A 138 -22.85 3.65 -2.55
CA GLY A 138 -22.51 3.34 -1.16
C GLY A 138 -22.15 1.88 -0.92
N ILE A 139 -21.97 1.08 -1.96
CA ILE A 139 -21.58 -0.32 -1.84
C ILE A 139 -20.07 -0.39 -1.55
N PRO A 140 -19.63 -1.14 -0.52
CA PRO A 140 -18.21 -1.26 -0.21
C PRO A 140 -17.44 -2.00 -1.31
N ILE A 141 -16.23 -1.52 -1.59
CA ILE A 141 -15.34 -2.10 -2.60
C ILE A 141 -14.21 -2.85 -1.90
N ALA A 142 -14.25 -4.17 -1.97
CA ALA A 142 -13.18 -5.04 -1.47
C ALA A 142 -11.97 -5.08 -2.42
N ASN A 143 -10.78 -5.37 -1.88
CA ASN A 143 -9.52 -5.45 -2.64
C ASN A 143 -9.15 -4.18 -3.42
N ALA A 144 -9.65 -3.01 -3.02
CA ALA A 144 -9.17 -1.74 -3.55
C ALA A 144 -7.79 -1.46 -2.95
N THR A 145 -6.86 -0.97 -3.77
CA THR A 145 -5.51 -0.59 -3.36
C THR A 145 -5.50 0.88 -2.94
N ILE A 146 -5.03 1.16 -1.73
CA ILE A 146 -4.74 2.48 -1.21
C ILE A 146 -3.23 2.71 -1.31
N SER A 147 -2.83 3.70 -2.10
CA SER A 147 -1.43 4.12 -2.26
C SER A 147 -1.19 5.51 -1.70
N VAL A 148 -0.02 5.70 -1.10
CA VAL A 148 0.42 6.98 -0.54
C VAL A 148 1.55 7.53 -1.39
N SER A 149 1.43 8.78 -1.83
CA SER A 149 2.47 9.44 -2.62
C SER A 149 3.80 9.45 -1.86
N GLY A 150 4.87 9.00 -2.51
CA GLY A 150 6.21 8.90 -1.91
C GLY A 150 6.48 7.60 -1.13
N ILE A 151 5.47 6.76 -0.90
CA ILE A 151 5.66 5.45 -0.24
C ILE A 151 5.25 4.34 -1.20
N ASN A 152 6.24 3.61 -1.71
CA ASN A 152 6.03 2.51 -2.66
C ASN A 152 5.57 1.21 -1.98
N HIS A 153 4.52 1.29 -1.17
CA HIS A 153 3.86 0.15 -0.54
C HIS A 153 2.38 0.48 -0.35
N GLY A 154 1.52 -0.21 -1.08
CA GLY A 154 0.07 -0.02 -1.03
C GLY A 154 -0.62 -1.03 -0.13
N VAL A 155 -1.69 -0.63 0.54
CA VAL A 155 -2.53 -1.52 1.35
C VAL A 155 -3.84 -1.82 0.65
N LYS A 156 -4.44 -2.99 0.93
CA LYS A 156 -5.71 -3.40 0.34
C LYS A 156 -6.88 -3.23 1.30
N THR A 157 -8.06 -2.90 0.80
CA THR A 157 -9.30 -2.93 1.58
C THR A 157 -9.73 -4.36 1.89
N ALA A 158 -10.34 -4.55 3.05
CA ALA A 158 -11.00 -5.79 3.43
C ALA A 158 -12.39 -5.93 2.75
N SER A 159 -13.13 -6.99 3.09
CA SER A 159 -14.44 -7.28 2.47
C SER A 159 -15.47 -6.19 2.69
N GLY A 160 -15.37 -5.43 3.79
CA GLY A 160 -16.24 -4.29 4.08
C GLY A 160 -15.81 -2.99 3.40
N GLY A 161 -14.80 -3.02 2.52
CA GLY A 161 -14.21 -1.82 1.90
C GLY A 161 -13.37 -0.98 2.86
N ASP A 162 -13.27 -1.41 4.11
CA ASP A 162 -12.47 -0.82 5.17
C ASP A 162 -10.98 -1.07 4.96
N TYR A 163 -10.17 -0.08 5.32
CA TYR A 163 -8.72 -0.16 5.27
C TYR A 163 -8.09 0.62 6.44
N TRP A 164 -6.85 0.24 6.74
CA TRP A 164 -5.99 0.91 7.70
C TRP A 164 -4.61 1.09 7.08
N ARG A 165 -4.05 2.28 7.23
CA ARG A 165 -2.71 2.61 6.77
C ARG A 165 -2.00 3.39 7.87
N ILE A 166 -1.13 2.69 8.59
CA ILE A 166 -0.31 3.28 9.65
C ILE A 166 0.71 4.21 9.01
N LEU A 167 0.78 5.45 9.49
CA LEU A 167 1.65 6.51 9.00
C LEU A 167 2.08 7.37 10.18
N ASN A 168 3.24 8.01 10.05
CA ASN A 168 3.66 9.04 10.99
C ASN A 168 2.81 10.32 10.79
N PRO A 169 2.80 11.25 11.77
CA PRO A 169 2.12 12.53 11.62
C PRO A 169 2.60 13.29 10.38
N GLY A 170 1.67 13.86 9.62
CA GLY A 170 1.98 14.54 8.37
C GLY A 170 0.80 14.65 7.41
N GLU A 171 1.03 15.40 6.32
CA GLU A 171 0.08 15.55 5.22
C GLU A 171 0.46 14.60 4.07
N TYR A 172 -0.50 13.79 3.62
CA TYR A 172 -0.27 12.77 2.60
C TYR A 172 -1.27 12.87 1.46
N ARG A 173 -0.78 12.83 0.21
CA ARG A 173 -1.63 12.60 -0.96
C ARG A 173 -1.86 11.10 -1.12
N VAL A 174 -3.11 10.68 -0.93
CA VAL A 174 -3.54 9.28 -0.91
C VAL A 174 -4.44 9.01 -2.12
N THR A 175 -4.22 7.89 -2.79
CA THR A 175 -4.99 7.47 -3.97
C THR A 175 -5.62 6.11 -3.72
N ALA A 176 -6.93 6.02 -3.92
CA ALA A 176 -7.65 4.75 -3.93
C ALA A 176 -7.87 4.29 -5.38
N HIS A 177 -7.54 3.03 -5.64
CA HIS A 177 -7.67 2.39 -6.94
C HIS A 177 -8.36 1.03 -6.80
N ALA A 178 -9.31 0.74 -7.69
CA ALA A 178 -9.92 -0.58 -7.80
C ALA A 178 -10.12 -0.95 -9.28
N GLU A 179 -10.06 -2.24 -9.60
CA GLU A 179 -10.30 -2.70 -10.97
C GLU A 179 -11.74 -2.39 -11.40
N GLY A 180 -11.91 -1.78 -12.57
CA GLY A 180 -13.24 -1.40 -13.08
C GLY A 180 -13.78 -0.09 -12.51
N TYR A 181 -12.98 0.64 -11.73
CA TYR A 181 -13.28 1.96 -11.22
C TYR A 181 -12.26 2.99 -11.69
N THR A 182 -12.63 4.27 -11.66
CA THR A 182 -11.73 5.39 -11.90
C THR A 182 -11.01 5.71 -10.58
N PRO A 183 -9.67 5.80 -10.55
CA PRO A 183 -8.94 6.13 -9.32
C PRO A 183 -9.37 7.49 -8.75
N SER A 184 -9.37 7.61 -7.43
CA SER A 184 -9.66 8.86 -6.73
C SER A 184 -8.50 9.21 -5.80
N SER A 185 -8.02 10.45 -5.89
CA SER A 185 -6.92 10.96 -5.07
C SER A 185 -7.38 12.12 -4.21
N LYS A 186 -6.94 12.14 -2.95
CA LYS A 186 -7.22 13.23 -2.01
C LYS A 186 -6.08 13.39 -1.01
N THR A 187 -6.06 14.53 -0.33
CA THR A 187 -5.14 14.77 0.77
C THR A 187 -5.75 14.26 2.07
N CYS A 188 -4.99 13.46 2.83
CA CYS A 188 -5.32 12.98 4.17
C CYS A 188 -4.28 13.49 5.15
N ASN A 189 -4.71 13.98 6.31
CA ASN A 189 -3.82 14.45 7.36
C ASN A 189 -3.76 13.40 8.48
N VAL A 190 -2.57 13.20 9.04
CA VAL A 190 -2.34 12.34 10.19
C VAL A 190 -1.92 13.24 11.35
N ASP A 191 -2.72 13.23 12.41
CA ASP A 191 -2.49 14.05 13.60
C ASP A 191 -1.42 13.43 14.51
N TYR A 192 -0.91 14.22 15.47
CA TYR A 192 0.07 13.76 16.45
C TYR A 192 -0.55 12.84 17.52
N ASP A 193 -1.81 13.09 17.84
CA ASP A 193 -2.56 12.36 18.86
C ASP A 193 -2.83 10.91 18.43
N ILE A 194 -3.09 10.05 19.41
CA ILE A 194 -3.46 8.66 19.17
C ILE A 194 -4.89 8.65 18.61
N GLY A 195 -5.05 8.18 17.38
CA GLY A 195 -6.34 8.07 16.72
C GLY A 195 -6.23 8.19 15.21
N ALA A 196 -6.54 7.11 14.49
CA ALA A 196 -6.40 7.09 13.04
C ALA A 196 -7.45 8.01 12.43
N THR A 197 -6.99 8.98 11.63
CA THR A 197 -7.85 9.96 11.01
C THR A 197 -8.68 9.32 9.91
N GLN A 198 -9.95 9.74 9.80
CA GLN A 198 -10.86 9.11 8.85
C GLN A 198 -10.69 9.69 7.44
N CYS A 199 -10.37 8.83 6.47
CA CYS A 199 -10.13 9.22 5.09
C CYS A 199 -10.89 8.32 4.09
N ASN A 200 -12.22 8.45 4.01
CA ASN A 200 -13.06 7.64 3.10
C ASN A 200 -12.95 8.02 1.61
N PHE A 201 -13.11 7.04 0.71
CA PHE A 201 -13.08 7.25 -0.74
C PHE A 201 -14.37 6.78 -1.41
N ILE A 202 -14.80 7.51 -2.43
CA ILE A 202 -15.88 7.12 -3.33
C ILE A 202 -15.28 6.99 -4.72
N LEU A 203 -15.47 5.83 -5.36
CA LEU A 203 -14.96 5.54 -6.68
C LEU A 203 -16.10 5.43 -7.71
N ALA A 204 -15.98 6.15 -8.81
CA ALA A 204 -16.90 6.04 -9.94
C ALA A 204 -16.54 4.83 -10.82
N ARG A 205 -17.55 4.13 -11.36
CA ARG A 205 -17.32 3.01 -12.28
C ARG A 205 -16.62 3.49 -13.55
N SER A 206 -15.57 2.79 -13.97
CA SER A 206 -14.85 3.11 -15.19
C SER A 206 -15.33 2.25 -16.36
N ASN A 207 -15.47 2.87 -17.54
CA ASN A 207 -15.71 2.15 -18.79
C ASN A 207 -14.42 1.53 -19.36
N TRP A 208 -13.36 1.39 -18.55
CA TRP A 208 -12.03 1.05 -19.02
C TRP A 208 -11.95 -0.35 -19.63
N LYS A 209 -12.68 -1.33 -19.08
CA LYS A 209 -12.82 -2.67 -19.69
C LYS A 209 -13.35 -2.58 -21.12
N ARG A 210 -14.44 -1.82 -21.32
CA ARG A 210 -15.03 -1.58 -22.64
C ARG A 210 -14.07 -0.85 -23.58
N ILE A 211 -13.32 0.13 -23.08
CA ILE A 211 -12.31 0.85 -23.87
C ILE A 211 -11.19 -0.12 -24.30
N ARG A 212 -10.73 -1.00 -23.41
CA ARG A 212 -9.69 -2.00 -23.68
C ARG A 212 -10.14 -3.02 -24.73
N GLU A 213 -11.38 -3.48 -24.67
CA GLU A 213 -11.99 -4.34 -25.70
C GLU A 213 -12.04 -3.63 -27.06
N ILE A 214 -12.46 -2.36 -27.09
CA ILE A 214 -12.49 -1.55 -28.33
C ILE A 214 -11.07 -1.37 -28.88
N MET A 215 -10.08 -1.12 -28.02
CA MET A 215 -8.67 -1.01 -28.42
C MET A 215 -8.13 -2.32 -28.99
N ALA A 216 -8.43 -3.45 -28.35
CA ALA A 216 -8.04 -4.77 -28.83
C ALA A 216 -8.67 -5.09 -30.20
N MET A 217 -9.95 -4.77 -30.40
CA MET A 217 -10.63 -4.91 -31.69
C MET A 217 -10.05 -3.99 -32.78
N ASN A 218 -9.48 -2.84 -32.40
CA ASN A 218 -8.88 -1.87 -33.33
C ASN A 218 -7.34 -1.99 -33.44
N GLY A 219 -6.75 -3.12 -33.04
CA GLY A 219 -5.32 -3.40 -33.19
C GLY A 219 -4.42 -2.51 -32.33
N ASN A 220 -4.87 -2.11 -31.13
CA ASN A 220 -4.14 -1.29 -30.15
C ASN A 220 -3.63 0.05 -30.69
N ARG A 221 -4.24 0.59 -31.75
CA ARG A 221 -3.89 1.93 -32.26
C ARG A 221 -4.69 3.01 -31.50
N PRO A 222 -4.06 4.13 -31.11
CA PRO A 222 -4.78 5.27 -30.55
C PRO A 222 -5.87 5.71 -31.51
N ILE A 223 -7.12 5.86 -31.01
CA ILE A 223 -8.21 6.36 -31.83
C ILE A 223 -7.89 7.83 -32.14
N PRO A 224 -7.79 8.23 -33.43
CA PRO A 224 -7.47 9.62 -33.77
C PRO A 224 -8.50 10.57 -33.16
N HIS A 225 -8.06 11.49 -32.32
CA HIS A 225 -8.92 12.56 -31.80
C HIS A 225 -9.27 13.51 -32.95
N ILE A 226 -10.52 13.48 -33.39
CA ILE A 226 -11.03 14.41 -34.40
C ILE A 226 -11.41 15.69 -33.66
N ASP A 227 -10.57 16.72 -33.77
CA ASP A 227 -10.90 18.06 -33.29
C ASP A 227 -12.14 18.60 -34.03
N PRO A 228 -13.28 18.84 -33.34
CA PRO A 228 -14.51 19.33 -33.96
C PRO A 228 -14.36 20.74 -34.56
N SER A 229 -13.40 21.53 -34.06
CA SER A 229 -13.19 22.92 -34.49
C SER A 229 -12.42 23.03 -35.81
N ARG A 230 -11.74 21.96 -36.23
CA ARG A 230 -10.97 21.93 -37.48
C ARG A 230 -11.89 21.62 -38.67
N PRO A 231 -11.98 22.51 -39.67
CA PRO A 231 -12.81 22.26 -40.84
C PRO A 231 -12.31 21.03 -41.61
N MET A 232 -13.19 20.03 -41.77
CA MET A 232 -12.84 18.80 -42.46
C MET A 232 -12.49 19.05 -43.94
N THR A 233 -11.48 18.33 -44.43
CA THR A 233 -11.11 18.37 -45.85
C THR A 233 -12.22 17.79 -46.74
N PRO A 234 -12.27 18.13 -48.03
CA PRO A 234 -13.29 17.60 -48.95
C PRO A 234 -13.31 16.07 -49.02
N GLN A 235 -12.13 15.43 -48.93
CA GLN A 235 -12.00 13.97 -48.88
C GLN A 235 -12.55 13.39 -47.57
N GLN A 236 -12.26 14.01 -46.43
CA GLN A 236 -12.79 13.59 -45.12
C GLN A 236 -14.31 13.73 -45.07
N ARG A 237 -14.90 14.80 -45.63
CA ARG A 237 -16.37 14.97 -45.73
C ARG A 237 -17.02 13.87 -46.57
N ARG A 238 -16.42 13.51 -47.72
CA ARG A 238 -16.91 12.40 -48.55
C ARG A 238 -16.86 11.07 -47.80
N MET A 239 -15.77 10.77 -47.11
CA MET A 239 -15.64 9.54 -46.31
C MET A 239 -16.63 9.51 -45.14
N GLN A 240 -16.83 10.63 -44.44
CA GLN A 240 -17.79 10.71 -43.34
C GLN A 240 -19.23 10.51 -43.84
N ARG A 241 -19.61 11.13 -44.98
CA ARG A 241 -20.93 10.91 -45.62
C ARG A 241 -21.17 9.44 -45.96
N ARG A 242 -20.17 8.76 -46.55
CA ARG A 242 -20.26 7.32 -46.85
C ARG A 242 -20.42 6.47 -45.59
N ARG A 243 -19.64 6.73 -44.54
CA ARG A 243 -19.78 6.03 -43.25
C ARG A 243 -21.16 6.26 -42.62
N LEU A 244 -21.72 7.46 -42.74
CA LEU A 244 -23.04 7.81 -42.22
C LEU A 244 -24.16 7.08 -42.97
N GLN A 245 -24.11 7.07 -44.30
CA GLN A 245 -25.05 6.31 -45.14
C GLN A 245 -25.00 4.81 -44.84
N TYR A 246 -23.80 4.26 -44.64
CA TYR A 246 -23.63 2.86 -44.25
C TYR A 246 -24.26 2.56 -42.88
N ARG A 247 -24.01 3.41 -41.86
CA ARG A 247 -24.62 3.26 -40.52
C ARG A 247 -26.16 3.35 -40.58
N LEU A 248 -26.71 4.23 -41.42
CA LEU A 248 -28.15 4.34 -41.61
C LEU A 248 -28.73 3.06 -42.23
N ARG A 249 -28.12 2.54 -43.31
CA ARG A 249 -28.51 1.25 -43.90
C ARG A 249 -28.46 0.09 -42.91
N MET A 250 -27.39 0.00 -42.12
CA MET A 250 -27.25 -1.06 -41.11
C MET A 250 -28.31 -0.95 -40.01
N ARG A 251 -28.64 0.27 -39.57
CA ARG A 251 -29.74 0.51 -38.62
C ARG A 251 -31.09 0.10 -39.19
N GLU A 252 -31.33 0.42 -40.45
CA GLU A 252 -32.56 0.07 -41.16
C GLU A 252 -32.70 -1.44 -41.33
N GLN A 253 -31.63 -2.14 -41.72
CA GLN A 253 -31.59 -3.61 -41.76
C GLN A 253 -31.82 -4.25 -40.38
N MET A 254 -31.22 -3.72 -39.31
CA MET A 254 -31.48 -4.22 -37.95
C MET A 254 -32.92 -3.98 -37.52
N ARG A 255 -33.52 -2.85 -37.92
CA ARG A 255 -34.93 -2.53 -37.63
C ARG A 255 -35.87 -3.49 -38.38
N LEU A 256 -35.61 -3.76 -39.65
CA LEU A 256 -36.34 -4.75 -40.45
C LEU A 256 -36.20 -6.17 -39.90
N ARG A 257 -35.00 -6.57 -39.47
CA ARG A 257 -34.78 -7.88 -38.81
C ARG A 257 -35.56 -8.02 -37.50
N ARG A 258 -35.65 -6.96 -36.70
CA ARG A 258 -36.47 -6.95 -35.47
C ARG A 258 -37.95 -7.06 -35.77
N LEU A 259 -38.44 -6.37 -36.80
CA LEU A 259 -39.85 -6.44 -37.21
C LEU A 259 -40.24 -7.84 -37.72
N ASN A 260 -39.36 -8.48 -38.49
CA ASN A 260 -39.58 -9.85 -38.97
C ASN A 260 -39.44 -10.92 -37.88
N ALA A 261 -38.71 -10.64 -36.79
CA ALA A 261 -38.58 -11.55 -35.64
C ALA A 261 -39.77 -11.48 -34.66
N THR A 262 -40.65 -10.48 -34.81
CA THR A 262 -41.84 -10.27 -33.99
C THR A 262 -43.15 -10.56 -34.74
N ALA A 263 -43.08 -10.98 -36.00
CA ALA A 263 -44.24 -11.47 -36.74
C ALA A 263 -44.46 -12.97 -36.40
N PRO A 264 -45.70 -13.37 -36.05
CA PRO A 264 -46.01 -14.74 -35.60
C PRO A 264 -45.78 -15.81 -36.66
#